data_AF-A0A923PJQ2-F1
#
_entry.id   AF-A0A923PJQ2-F1
#
_cell.length_a   1.000
_cell.length_b   1.000
_cell.length_c   1.000
_cell.angle_alpha   90.00
_cell.angle_beta   90.00
_cell.angle_gamma   90.00
#
_symmetry.space_group_name_H-M   'P 1'
#
loop_
_entity.id
_entity.type
_entity.pdbx_description
1 polymer ?
#
loop_
_entity_poly.entity_id
_entity_poly.type
_entity_poly.pdbx_seq_one_letter_code
_entity_poly.pdbx_strand_id
1 'polypeptide(L)'
;MELTILISKKGTRVVKATDLHRALDLADHHYQNNVRQWLKDVYLFADGIRRPEGLRDYARSPQTKGELVQEYYLQIEFAKLIALASKSRLKQAVATKLRKEEAVYPETVQLSVAETLELLEQTKAMARISCQKAAEHRHLAYYTSRRQDGSYWNLFRREQVVFTTVAELREQLQKSGQKSSARHDLRDLLTLVAPLELIRIGIVDHYAALGNSLPYAQQMGKLALELARQLRLEIVDDRQGDLLFAPPADAEVVRQLQRVAA
;
A
#
# COMPACT_ATOMS: atom_id res chain seq x y z
N MET A 1 10.39 -3.34 28.36
CA MET A 1 8.93 -3.30 28.20
C MET A 1 8.60 -3.43 26.72
N GLU A 2 7.56 -4.17 26.35
CA GLU A 2 7.26 -4.47 24.95
C GLU A 2 6.48 -3.34 24.28
N LEU A 3 7.10 -2.68 23.30
CA LEU A 3 6.38 -1.81 22.36
C LEU A 3 5.49 -2.69 21.47
N THR A 4 4.17 -2.54 21.61
CA THR A 4 3.15 -3.28 20.85
C THR A 4 2.87 -2.61 19.51
N ILE A 5 2.89 -3.38 18.43
CA ILE A 5 2.59 -2.91 17.08
C ILE A 5 1.18 -3.33 16.73
N LEU A 6 0.35 -2.34 16.44
CA LEU A 6 -1.04 -2.50 16.04
C LEU A 6 -1.14 -2.37 14.53
N ILE A 7 -2.03 -3.15 13.92
CA ILE A 7 -2.32 -3.07 12.49
C ILE A 7 -3.72 -2.47 12.34
N SER A 8 -3.81 -1.34 11.65
CA SER A 8 -5.09 -0.70 11.37
C SER A 8 -5.94 -1.55 10.44
N LYS A 9 -7.24 -1.28 10.34
CA LYS A 9 -8.10 -1.93 9.34
C LYS A 9 -7.56 -1.74 7.92
N LYS A 10 -6.86 -0.65 7.63
CA LYS A 10 -6.25 -0.35 6.32
C LYS A 10 -4.87 -1.00 6.13
N GLY A 11 -4.39 -1.78 7.09
CA GLY A 11 -3.08 -2.42 7.03
C GLY A 11 -1.91 -1.53 7.48
N THR A 12 -2.14 -0.24 7.75
CA THR A 12 -1.12 0.67 8.31
C THR A 12 -0.72 0.20 9.70
N ARG A 13 0.59 0.15 9.95
CA ARG A 13 1.12 -0.32 11.23
C ARG A 13 1.45 0.87 12.11
N VAL A 14 0.96 0.83 13.34
CA VAL A 14 1.01 1.96 14.26
C VAL A 14 1.36 1.49 15.66
N VAL A 15 1.95 2.40 16.44
CA VAL A 15 2.17 2.24 17.89
C VAL A 15 1.38 3.32 18.63
N LYS A 16 0.96 3.04 19.86
CA LYS A 16 0.36 4.09 20.70
C LYS A 16 1.44 5.05 21.17
N ALA A 17 1.10 6.33 21.25
CA ALA A 17 2.02 7.35 21.77
C ALA A 17 2.34 7.11 23.24
N THR A 18 1.37 6.62 24.04
CA THR A 18 1.62 6.19 25.44
C THR A 18 2.62 5.05 25.53
N ASP A 19 2.46 4.00 24.71
CA ASP A 19 3.36 2.85 24.69
C ASP A 19 4.78 3.26 24.25
N LEU A 20 4.89 4.14 23.25
CA LEU A 20 6.17 4.69 22.81
C LEU A 20 6.83 5.55 23.90
N HIS A 21 6.07 6.43 24.55
CA HIS A 21 6.57 7.31 25.61
C HIS A 21 7.11 6.50 26.81
N ARG A 22 6.37 5.47 27.23
CA ARG A 22 6.83 4.53 28.26
C ARG A 22 8.04 3.71 27.82
N ALA A 23 8.08 3.24 26.57
CA ALA A 23 9.23 2.52 26.03
C ALA A 23 10.50 3.37 25.98
N LEU A 24 10.34 4.69 25.85
CA LEU A 24 11.42 5.67 25.92
C LEU A 24 11.77 6.08 27.36
N ASP A 25 11.12 5.51 28.39
CA ASP A 25 11.39 5.82 29.80
C ASP A 25 11.33 7.32 30.09
N LEU A 26 10.32 7.99 29.51
CA LEU A 26 10.07 9.41 29.72
C LEU A 26 9.12 9.61 30.89
N ALA A 27 9.24 10.74 31.59
CA ALA A 27 8.39 10.99 32.76
C ALA A 27 6.90 11.15 32.38
N ASP A 28 6.03 10.36 32.99
CA ASP A 28 4.59 10.27 32.66
C ASP A 28 3.87 11.62 32.72
N HIS A 29 4.21 12.47 33.70
CA HIS A 29 3.61 13.80 33.86
C HIS A 29 3.96 14.77 32.73
N HIS A 30 4.97 14.45 31.91
CA HIS A 30 5.33 15.20 30.70
C HIS A 30 4.72 14.65 29.42
N TYR A 31 3.94 13.56 29.49
CA TYR A 31 3.39 12.88 28.32
C TYR A 31 2.72 13.83 27.32
N GLN A 32 1.75 14.63 27.77
CA GLN A 32 1.03 15.54 26.87
C GLN A 32 1.92 16.61 26.24
N ASN A 33 2.89 17.14 26.98
CA ASN A 33 3.80 18.14 26.45
C ASN A 33 4.78 17.52 25.44
N ASN A 34 5.29 16.33 25.73
CA ASN A 34 6.16 15.59 24.83
C ASN A 34 5.45 15.26 23.52
N VAL A 35 4.22 14.73 23.59
CA VAL A 35 3.44 14.41 22.38
C VAL A 35 3.14 15.67 21.57
N ARG A 36 2.72 16.77 22.20
CA ARG A 36 2.50 18.04 21.49
C ARG A 36 3.77 18.55 20.81
N GLN A 37 4.92 18.40 21.45
CA GLN A 37 6.20 18.75 20.84
C GLN A 37 6.50 17.82 19.67
N TRP A 38 6.32 16.51 19.83
CA TRP A 38 6.56 15.55 18.76
C TRP A 38 5.75 15.85 17.51
N LEU A 39 4.48 16.25 17.67
CA LEU A 39 3.59 16.60 16.56
C LEU A 39 3.91 17.96 15.90
N LYS A 40 4.69 18.82 16.56
CA LYS A 40 5.07 20.15 16.04
C LYS A 40 6.49 20.21 15.49
N ASP A 41 7.32 19.25 15.85
CA ASP A 41 8.72 19.20 15.45
C ASP A 41 8.91 18.84 13.97
N VAL A 42 10.13 18.99 13.49
CA VAL A 42 10.53 18.70 12.11
C VAL A 42 11.41 17.45 12.09
N TYR A 43 11.07 16.52 11.18
CA TYR A 43 11.81 15.27 11.03
C TYR A 43 12.18 15.02 9.57
N LEU A 44 13.20 14.19 9.38
CA LEU A 44 13.60 13.66 8.08
C LEU A 44 12.80 12.39 7.78
N PHE A 45 11.64 12.56 7.14
CA PHE A 45 10.86 11.45 6.59
C PHE A 45 11.47 10.98 5.26
N ALA A 46 11.09 9.81 4.80
CA ALA A 46 11.52 9.25 3.52
C ALA A 46 11.16 10.16 2.33
N ASP A 47 10.09 10.95 2.44
CA ASP A 47 9.65 11.91 1.43
C ASP A 47 10.21 13.33 1.61
N GLY A 48 11.02 13.57 2.64
CA GLY A 48 11.71 14.83 2.86
C GLY A 48 11.67 15.35 4.30
N ILE A 49 12.22 16.55 4.51
CA ILE A 49 12.25 17.22 5.81
C ILE A 49 10.95 18.01 6.00
N ARG A 50 10.08 17.56 6.90
CA ARG A 50 8.77 18.19 7.14
C ARG A 50 8.26 17.94 8.56
N ARG A 51 7.14 18.60 8.89
CA ARG A 51 6.36 18.30 10.09
C ARG A 51 5.47 17.06 9.86
N PRO A 52 5.13 16.31 10.92
CA PRO A 52 4.20 15.20 10.80
C PRO A 52 2.80 15.68 10.41
N GLU A 53 2.14 14.93 9.54
CA GLU A 53 0.82 15.20 8.97
C GLU A 53 -0.24 14.28 9.59
N GLY A 54 -1.37 14.86 9.98
CA GLY A 54 -2.50 14.11 10.50
C GLY A 54 -3.13 13.18 9.45
N LEU A 55 -3.59 12.02 9.88
CA LEU A 55 -4.11 10.92 9.06
C LEU A 55 -3.10 10.29 8.09
N ARG A 56 -1.86 10.78 8.11
CA ARG A 56 -0.72 10.20 7.41
C ARG A 56 0.23 9.58 8.43
N ASP A 57 0.99 10.42 9.14
CA ASP A 57 2.02 9.96 10.08
C ASP A 57 1.46 9.67 11.48
N TYR A 58 0.32 10.26 11.81
CA TYR A 58 -0.36 10.02 13.09
C TYR A 58 -1.88 10.21 12.99
N ALA A 59 -2.61 9.58 13.91
CA ALA A 59 -4.05 9.79 14.07
C ALA A 59 -4.41 9.87 15.55
N ARG A 60 -5.34 10.76 15.90
CA ARG A 60 -5.85 10.84 17.27
C ARG A 60 -6.81 9.68 17.55
N SER A 61 -6.72 9.07 18.73
CA SER A 61 -7.66 8.05 19.14
C SER A 61 -9.05 8.66 19.37
N PRO A 62 -10.12 8.11 18.74
CA PRO A 62 -11.48 8.60 18.95
C PRO A 62 -11.97 8.38 20.39
N GLN A 63 -11.40 7.41 21.11
CA GLN A 63 -11.78 7.07 22.48
C GLN A 63 -11.40 8.15 23.50
N THR A 64 -10.36 8.93 23.23
CA THR A 64 -9.85 9.99 24.14
C THR A 64 -10.27 11.38 23.66
N LYS A 65 -11.34 11.46 22.85
CA LYS A 65 -11.85 12.73 22.34
C LYS A 65 -12.58 13.47 23.45
N GLY A 66 -12.01 14.60 23.89
CA GLY A 66 -12.54 15.42 25.00
C GLY A 66 -11.87 15.17 26.34
N GLU A 67 -11.00 14.17 26.45
CA GLU A 67 -10.22 13.93 27.67
C GLU A 67 -9.03 14.89 27.79
N LEU A 68 -8.60 15.13 29.04
CA LEU A 68 -7.40 15.90 29.38
C LEU A 68 -6.14 15.28 28.80
N VAL A 69 -6.08 13.94 28.75
CA VAL A 69 -4.99 13.16 28.19
C VAL A 69 -5.44 12.58 26.86
N GLN A 70 -4.89 13.09 25.77
CA GLN A 70 -5.18 12.63 24.42
C GLN A 70 -4.22 11.51 24.03
N GLU A 71 -4.76 10.44 23.46
CA GLU A 71 -4.01 9.31 22.91
C GLU A 71 -3.87 9.45 21.39
N TYR A 72 -2.71 9.03 20.87
CA TYR A 72 -2.41 9.07 19.45
C TYR A 72 -1.85 7.73 18.97
N TYR A 73 -2.22 7.38 17.75
CA TYR A 73 -1.60 6.30 16.99
C TYR A 73 -0.53 6.93 16.10
N LEU A 74 0.70 6.46 16.21
CA LEU A 74 1.86 6.94 15.47
C LEU A 74 2.28 5.86 14.48
N GLN A 75 2.48 6.24 13.22
CA GLN A 75 3.05 5.36 12.20
C GLN A 75 4.48 4.92 12.62
N ILE A 76 4.91 3.73 12.20
CA ILE A 76 6.21 3.17 12.60
C ILE A 76 7.38 4.10 12.24
N GLU A 77 7.39 4.66 11.02
CA GLU A 77 8.42 5.61 10.59
C GLU A 77 8.49 6.82 11.52
N PHE A 78 7.34 7.41 11.82
CA PHE A 78 7.28 8.57 12.70
C PHE A 78 7.69 8.24 14.14
N ALA A 79 7.24 7.10 14.68
CA ALA A 79 7.66 6.63 16.00
C ALA A 79 9.17 6.41 16.10
N LYS A 80 9.81 5.90 15.03
CA LYS A 80 11.26 5.74 14.93
C LYS A 80 11.96 7.10 14.97
N LEU A 81 11.46 8.07 14.21
CA LEU A 81 12.00 9.43 14.17
C LEU A 81 11.87 10.13 15.54
N ILE A 82 10.74 9.98 16.22
CA ILE A 82 10.55 10.43 17.60
C ILE A 82 11.56 9.78 18.53
N ALA A 83 11.73 8.46 18.45
CA ALA A 83 12.69 7.75 19.29
C ALA A 83 14.09 8.33 19.11
N LEU A 84 14.56 8.49 17.87
CA LEU A 84 15.89 9.05 17.56
C LEU A 84 16.07 10.49 18.06
N ALA A 85 15.04 11.32 17.93
CA ALA A 85 15.04 12.72 18.38
C ALA A 85 14.91 12.86 19.91
N SER A 86 14.42 11.84 20.61
CA SER A 86 14.20 11.90 22.05
C SER A 86 15.50 11.97 22.86
N LYS A 87 15.42 12.59 24.05
CA LYS A 87 16.48 12.60 25.07
C LYS A 87 16.41 11.38 25.99
N SER A 88 16.09 10.20 25.44
CA SER A 88 16.04 8.95 26.19
C SER A 88 17.36 8.18 26.10
N ARG A 89 17.74 7.48 27.18
CA ARG A 89 18.84 6.51 27.15
C ARG A 89 18.48 5.25 26.34
N LEU A 90 17.20 4.92 26.23
CA LEU A 90 16.70 3.75 25.51
C LEU A 90 16.42 4.02 24.03
N LYS A 91 16.66 5.24 23.55
CA LYS A 91 16.29 5.66 22.19
C LYS A 91 16.83 4.77 21.08
N GLN A 92 18.08 4.31 21.21
CA GLN A 92 18.71 3.47 20.19
C GLN A 92 18.05 2.09 20.14
N ALA A 93 17.75 1.48 21.29
CA ALA A 93 17.10 0.17 21.36
C ALA A 93 15.68 0.24 20.76
N VAL A 94 14.90 1.26 21.14
CA VAL A 94 13.55 1.48 20.61
C VAL A 94 13.57 1.75 19.11
N ALA A 95 14.44 2.65 18.64
CA ALA A 95 14.58 2.95 17.21
C ALA A 95 15.04 1.73 16.40
N THR A 96 15.93 0.89 16.95
CA THR A 96 16.38 -0.34 16.28
C THR A 96 15.24 -1.35 16.15
N LYS A 97 14.39 -1.49 17.19
CA LYS A 97 13.19 -2.35 17.13
C LYS A 97 12.23 -1.86 16.04
N LEU A 98 11.92 -0.56 16.04
CA LEU A 98 11.03 0.05 15.04
C LEU A 98 11.59 -0.04 13.62
N ARG A 99 12.91 0.12 13.44
CA ARG A 99 13.57 -0.05 12.13
C ARG A 99 13.46 -1.48 11.61
N LYS A 100 13.62 -2.49 12.46
CA LYS A 100 13.45 -3.90 12.03
C LYS A 100 12.04 -4.13 11.51
N GLU A 101 11.06 -3.57 12.19
CA GLU A 101 9.65 -3.69 11.81
C GLU A 101 9.34 -2.95 10.52
N GLU A 102 9.90 -1.76 10.33
CA GLU A 102 9.83 -0.99 9.08
C GLU A 102 10.50 -1.73 7.91
N ALA A 103 11.69 -2.30 8.12
CA ALA A 103 12.42 -3.04 7.08
C ALA A 103 11.66 -4.29 6.60
N VAL A 104 10.91 -4.96 7.49
CA VAL A 104 10.11 -6.13 7.11
C VAL A 104 8.84 -5.72 6.34
N TYR A 105 8.29 -4.52 6.58
CA TYR A 105 7.16 -4.03 5.78
C TYR A 105 7.29 -2.54 5.47
N PRO A 106 8.00 -2.19 4.38
CA PRO A 106 8.13 -0.80 3.98
C PRO A 106 6.76 -0.18 3.71
N GLU A 107 6.60 1.09 4.06
CA GLU A 107 5.43 1.91 3.71
C GLU A 107 5.73 2.87 2.56
N THR A 108 7.02 3.08 2.27
CA THR A 108 7.53 3.85 1.14
C THR A 108 8.43 2.98 0.27
N VAL A 109 8.39 3.20 -1.04
CA VAL A 109 9.16 2.43 -2.02
C VAL A 109 10.59 2.95 -2.07
N GLN A 110 11.53 2.10 -1.64
CA GLN A 110 12.97 2.30 -1.79
C GLN A 110 13.55 1.02 -2.40
N LEU A 111 13.68 0.98 -3.72
CA LEU A 111 14.13 -0.20 -4.44
C LEU A 111 15.63 -0.11 -4.73
N SER A 112 16.33 -1.22 -4.52
CA SER A 112 17.61 -1.50 -5.13
C SER A 112 17.47 -1.71 -6.65
N VAL A 113 18.61 -1.74 -7.35
CA VAL A 113 18.64 -2.03 -8.79
C VAL A 113 17.99 -3.39 -9.10
N ALA A 114 18.30 -4.41 -8.29
CA ALA A 114 17.74 -5.75 -8.48
C ALA A 114 16.22 -5.76 -8.31
N GLU A 115 15.69 -5.13 -7.25
CA GLU A 115 14.24 -5.04 -7.00
C GLU A 115 13.53 -4.19 -8.09
N THR A 116 14.22 -3.19 -8.65
CA THR A 116 13.68 -2.41 -9.77
C THR A 116 13.55 -3.24 -11.04
N LEU A 117 14.55 -4.08 -11.34
CA LEU A 117 14.50 -5.00 -12.47
C LEU A 117 13.45 -6.09 -12.27
N GLU A 118 13.28 -6.58 -11.05
CA GLU A 118 12.21 -7.51 -10.73
C GLU A 118 10.83 -6.88 -10.95
N LEU A 119 10.60 -5.66 -10.47
CA LEU A 119 9.36 -4.92 -10.73
C LEU A 119 9.13 -4.73 -12.23
N LEU A 120 10.17 -4.47 -13.01
CA LEU A 120 10.08 -4.35 -14.46
C LEU A 120 9.54 -5.63 -15.09
N GLU A 121 10.08 -6.79 -14.71
CA GLU A 121 9.61 -8.08 -15.22
C GLU A 121 8.19 -8.41 -14.76
N GLN A 122 7.84 -8.11 -13.50
CA GLN A 122 6.48 -8.23 -13.00
C GLN A 122 5.50 -7.32 -13.76
N THR A 123 5.93 -6.11 -14.12
CA THR A 123 5.14 -5.15 -14.91
C THR A 123 4.84 -5.70 -16.31
N LYS A 124 5.85 -6.27 -16.99
CA LYS A 124 5.67 -6.94 -18.29
C LYS A 124 4.77 -8.16 -18.18
N ALA A 125 4.92 -8.95 -17.12
CA ALA A 125 4.06 -10.10 -16.87
C ALA A 125 2.59 -9.68 -16.63
N MET A 126 2.36 -8.58 -15.91
CA MET A 126 1.02 -8.02 -15.66
C MET A 126 0.31 -7.46 -16.89
N ALA A 127 0.97 -7.39 -18.05
CA ALA A 127 0.28 -7.18 -19.32
C ALA A 127 -0.73 -8.30 -19.65
N ARG A 128 -0.54 -9.49 -19.07
CA ARG A 128 -1.40 -10.67 -19.27
C ARG A 128 -2.59 -10.68 -18.30
N ILE A 129 -3.80 -10.87 -18.82
CA ILE A 129 -5.02 -10.93 -18.00
C ILE A 129 -4.98 -12.10 -17.01
N SER A 130 -4.38 -13.24 -17.36
CA SER A 130 -4.24 -14.39 -16.45
C SER A 130 -3.48 -14.02 -15.16
N CYS A 131 -2.39 -13.27 -15.29
CA CYS A 131 -1.56 -12.80 -14.19
C CYS A 131 -2.33 -11.82 -13.29
N GLN A 132 -3.07 -10.89 -13.90
CA GLN A 132 -3.92 -9.94 -13.18
C GLN A 132 -5.00 -10.65 -12.37
N LYS A 133 -5.69 -11.64 -12.96
CA LYS A 133 -6.74 -12.42 -12.28
C LYS A 133 -6.18 -13.25 -11.13
N ALA A 134 -5.01 -13.87 -11.32
CA ALA A 134 -4.36 -14.63 -10.26
C ALA A 134 -3.96 -13.70 -9.09
N ALA A 135 -3.42 -12.52 -9.37
CA ALA A 135 -3.11 -11.53 -8.33
C ALA A 135 -4.37 -11.07 -7.56
N GLU A 136 -5.46 -10.75 -8.27
CA GLU A 136 -6.74 -10.39 -7.68
C GLU A 136 -7.30 -11.50 -6.77
N HIS A 137 -7.25 -12.76 -7.21
CA HIS A 137 -7.70 -13.91 -6.41
C HIS A 137 -6.85 -14.08 -5.14
N ARG A 138 -5.52 -14.00 -5.25
CA ARG A 138 -4.64 -14.07 -4.08
C ARG A 138 -4.91 -12.94 -3.09
N HIS A 139 -5.14 -11.73 -3.58
CA HIS A 139 -5.44 -10.59 -2.72
C HIS A 139 -6.79 -10.77 -2.01
N LEU A 140 -7.83 -11.25 -2.71
CA LEU A 140 -9.11 -11.60 -2.09
C LEU A 140 -8.95 -12.68 -1.00
N ALA A 141 -8.17 -13.74 -1.26
CA ALA A 141 -7.91 -14.79 -0.29
C ALA A 141 -7.20 -14.25 0.96
N TYR A 142 -6.17 -13.42 0.77
CA TYR A 142 -5.45 -12.76 1.87
C TYR A 142 -6.35 -11.79 2.66
N TYR A 143 -7.18 -11.03 1.97
CA TYR A 143 -8.16 -10.14 2.58
C TYR A 143 -9.16 -10.89 3.46
N THR A 144 -9.70 -11.99 2.92
CA THR A 144 -10.73 -12.80 3.59
C THR A 144 -10.15 -13.51 4.80
N SER A 145 -8.91 -14.03 4.73
CA SER A 145 -8.27 -14.69 5.87
C SER A 145 -8.02 -13.73 7.05
N ARG A 146 -7.72 -12.46 6.77
CA ARG A 146 -7.52 -11.40 7.79
C ARG A 146 -8.82 -10.94 8.45
N ARG A 147 -9.94 -10.92 7.72
CA ARG A 147 -11.22 -10.34 8.18
C ARG A 147 -12.29 -11.38 8.53
N GLN A 148 -12.08 -12.64 8.16
CA GLN A 148 -13.06 -13.72 8.24
C GLN A 148 -14.37 -13.46 7.46
N ASP A 149 -14.39 -12.43 6.59
CA ASP A 149 -15.54 -12.03 5.78
C ASP A 149 -15.08 -11.32 4.49
N GLY A 150 -15.64 -11.74 3.36
CA GLY A 150 -15.40 -11.18 2.03
C GLY A 150 -16.41 -10.12 1.58
N SER A 151 -17.49 -9.90 2.33
CA SER A 151 -18.63 -9.05 1.92
C SER A 151 -18.24 -7.62 1.53
N TYR A 152 -17.21 -7.06 2.17
CA TYR A 152 -16.71 -5.71 1.92
C TYR A 152 -15.59 -5.61 0.87
N TRP A 153 -15.21 -6.72 0.24
CA TRP A 153 -14.10 -6.78 -0.73
C TRP A 153 -14.27 -5.77 -1.87
N ASN A 154 -15.44 -5.74 -2.51
CA ASN A 154 -15.68 -4.89 -3.67
C ASN A 154 -15.57 -3.40 -3.31
N LEU A 155 -16.09 -3.00 -2.14
CA LEU A 155 -15.98 -1.64 -1.63
C LEU A 155 -14.52 -1.28 -1.34
N PHE A 156 -13.83 -2.17 -0.64
CA PHE A 156 -12.42 -2.00 -0.29
C PHE A 156 -11.54 -1.87 -1.53
N ARG A 157 -11.68 -2.79 -2.50
CA ARG A 157 -10.86 -2.82 -3.71
C ARG A 157 -11.12 -1.59 -4.56
N ARG A 158 -12.38 -1.14 -4.67
CA ARG A 158 -12.71 0.15 -5.31
C ARG A 158 -11.94 1.30 -4.66
N GLU A 159 -11.99 1.41 -3.34
CA GLU A 159 -11.44 2.56 -2.60
C GLU A 159 -9.93 2.56 -2.44
N GLN A 160 -9.28 1.38 -2.50
CA GLN A 160 -7.86 1.25 -2.16
C GLN A 160 -6.99 0.75 -3.32
N VAL A 161 -7.59 0.20 -4.37
CA VAL A 161 -6.86 -0.40 -5.49
C VAL A 161 -7.27 0.23 -6.82
N VAL A 162 -8.57 0.23 -7.14
CA VAL A 162 -9.05 0.62 -8.47
C VAL A 162 -9.18 2.14 -8.62
N PHE A 163 -9.71 2.84 -7.61
CA PHE A 163 -9.94 4.28 -7.60
C PHE A 163 -10.85 4.82 -8.71
N THR A 164 -11.70 3.98 -9.30
CA THR A 164 -12.74 4.38 -10.25
C THR A 164 -13.96 3.47 -10.13
N THR A 165 -15.08 3.93 -10.69
CA THR A 165 -16.33 3.19 -10.80
C THR A 165 -16.70 2.93 -12.26
N VAL A 166 -17.59 1.95 -12.46
CA VAL A 166 -18.18 1.65 -13.78
C VAL A 166 -18.93 2.86 -14.35
N ALA A 167 -19.59 3.64 -13.49
CA ALA A 167 -20.32 4.84 -13.91
C ALA A 167 -19.38 5.90 -14.48
N GLU A 168 -18.28 6.20 -13.78
CA GLU A 168 -17.27 7.18 -14.23
C GLU A 168 -16.61 6.76 -15.55
N LEU A 169 -16.28 5.47 -15.71
CA LEU A 169 -15.70 4.96 -16.96
C LEU A 169 -16.67 5.08 -18.15
N ARG A 170 -17.96 4.80 -17.93
CA ARG A 170 -18.98 4.97 -18.97
C ARG A 170 -19.16 6.44 -19.35
N GLU A 171 -19.12 7.34 -18.38
CA GLU A 171 -19.17 8.78 -18.65
C GLU A 171 -17.96 9.24 -19.47
N GLN A 172 -16.75 8.74 -19.17
CA GLN A 172 -15.54 9.05 -19.94
C GLN A 172 -15.64 8.53 -21.38
N LEU A 173 -16.13 7.30 -21.59
CA LEU A 173 -16.37 6.76 -22.94
C LEU A 173 -17.38 7.61 -23.71
N GLN A 174 -18.48 8.00 -23.07
CA GLN A 174 -19.49 8.85 -23.69
C GLN A 174 -18.91 10.21 -24.10
N LYS A 175 -18.08 10.85 -23.26
CA LYS A 175 -17.38 12.10 -23.58
C LYS A 175 -16.42 11.96 -24.76
N SER A 176 -15.78 10.79 -24.92
CA SER A 176 -14.93 10.47 -26.07
C SER A 176 -15.70 10.05 -27.34
N GLY A 177 -17.05 10.05 -27.30
CA GLY A 177 -17.89 9.64 -28.43
C GLY A 177 -17.96 8.12 -28.65
N GLN A 178 -17.42 7.32 -27.72
CA GLN A 178 -17.46 5.86 -27.79
C GLN A 178 -18.69 5.30 -27.06
N LYS A 179 -19.31 4.27 -27.62
CA LYS A 179 -20.45 3.57 -27.00
C LYS A 179 -19.94 2.42 -26.14
N SER A 180 -20.36 2.38 -24.88
CA SER A 180 -20.13 1.22 -24.00
C SER A 180 -21.32 0.25 -24.03
N SER A 181 -21.06 -1.05 -24.09
CA SER A 181 -22.10 -2.07 -23.91
C SER A 181 -22.52 -2.19 -22.43
N ALA A 182 -23.80 -2.48 -22.18
CA ALA A 182 -24.28 -2.78 -20.84
C ALA A 182 -23.63 -4.04 -20.23
N ARG A 183 -23.14 -4.95 -21.09
CA ARG A 183 -22.47 -6.20 -20.69
C ARG A 183 -21.00 -6.02 -20.30
N HIS A 184 -20.39 -4.87 -20.60
CA HIS A 184 -18.99 -4.65 -20.27
C HIS A 184 -18.81 -4.58 -18.75
N ASP A 185 -17.90 -5.41 -18.25
CA ASP A 185 -17.47 -5.38 -16.87
C ASP A 185 -16.45 -4.24 -16.63
N LEU A 186 -15.96 -4.11 -15.39
CA LEU A 186 -14.98 -3.09 -15.03
C LEU A 186 -13.68 -3.22 -15.86
N ARG A 187 -13.22 -4.44 -16.13
CA ARG A 187 -11.96 -4.70 -16.86
C ARG A 187 -12.16 -4.36 -18.34
N ASP A 188 -13.28 -4.74 -18.94
CA ASP A 188 -13.63 -4.39 -20.31
C ASP A 188 -13.63 -2.87 -20.52
N LEU A 189 -14.23 -2.13 -19.59
CA LEU A 189 -14.27 -0.66 -19.64
C LEU A 189 -12.89 -0.04 -19.45
N LEU A 190 -12.08 -0.57 -18.53
CA LEU A 190 -10.70 -0.11 -18.33
C LEU A 190 -9.82 -0.37 -19.57
N THR A 191 -9.98 -1.50 -20.25
CA THR A 191 -9.26 -1.79 -21.50
C THR A 191 -9.52 -0.73 -22.57
N LEU A 192 -10.75 -0.20 -22.64
CA LEU A 192 -11.13 0.82 -23.62
C LEU A 192 -10.65 2.23 -23.23
N VAL A 193 -10.73 2.57 -21.94
CA VAL A 193 -10.46 3.94 -21.45
C VAL A 193 -8.99 4.14 -21.11
N ALA A 194 -8.40 3.21 -20.35
CA ALA A 194 -7.09 3.32 -19.74
C ALA A 194 -6.47 1.93 -19.53
N PRO A 195 -6.06 1.22 -20.60
CA PRO A 195 -5.64 -0.18 -20.51
C PRO A 195 -4.48 -0.41 -19.54
N LEU A 196 -3.53 0.54 -19.44
CA LEU A 196 -2.38 0.43 -18.54
C LEU A 196 -2.75 0.49 -17.05
N GLU A 197 -3.94 1.00 -16.69
CA GLU A 197 -4.43 0.94 -15.31
C GLU A 197 -4.64 -0.51 -14.84
N LEU A 198 -4.87 -1.46 -15.76
CA LEU A 198 -4.95 -2.87 -15.42
C LEU A 198 -3.62 -3.43 -14.89
N ILE A 199 -2.49 -2.95 -15.42
CA ILE A 199 -1.15 -3.31 -14.91
C ILE A 199 -0.97 -2.71 -13.51
N ARG A 200 -1.30 -1.42 -13.32
CA ARG A 200 -1.23 -0.77 -12.00
C ARG A 200 -2.04 -1.54 -10.96
N ILE A 201 -3.30 -1.85 -11.28
CA ILE A 201 -4.21 -2.60 -10.40
C ILE A 201 -3.64 -3.99 -10.09
N GLY A 202 -3.16 -4.71 -11.11
CA GLY A 202 -2.57 -6.04 -10.94
C GLY A 202 -1.34 -6.06 -10.02
N ILE A 203 -0.46 -5.07 -10.15
CA ILE A 203 0.71 -4.91 -9.28
C ILE A 203 0.29 -4.57 -7.83
N VAL A 204 -0.68 -3.67 -7.65
CA VAL A 204 -1.20 -3.37 -6.30
C VAL A 204 -1.80 -4.63 -5.66
N ASP A 205 -2.63 -5.37 -6.39
CA ASP A 205 -3.19 -6.63 -5.91
C ASP A 205 -2.09 -7.65 -5.57
N HIS A 206 -1.05 -7.76 -6.41
CA HIS A 206 0.06 -8.68 -6.17
C HIS A 206 0.81 -8.36 -4.87
N TYR A 207 1.25 -7.11 -4.68
CA TYR A 207 2.01 -6.74 -3.48
C TYR A 207 1.14 -6.76 -2.21
N ALA A 208 -0.13 -6.40 -2.32
CA ALA A 208 -1.07 -6.50 -1.19
C ALA A 208 -1.31 -7.96 -0.79
N ALA A 209 -1.38 -8.89 -1.76
CA ALA A 209 -1.50 -10.32 -1.50
C ALA A 209 -0.26 -10.92 -0.81
N LEU A 210 0.93 -10.38 -1.08
CA LEU A 210 2.17 -10.73 -0.37
C LEU A 210 2.21 -10.18 1.08
N GLY A 211 1.19 -9.42 1.49
CA GLY A 211 1.08 -8.86 2.84
C GLY A 211 1.79 -7.51 3.02
N ASN A 212 2.23 -6.87 1.93
CA ASN A 212 2.77 -5.52 2.01
C ASN A 212 1.68 -4.51 2.41
N SER A 213 2.12 -3.37 2.93
CA SER A 213 1.21 -2.27 3.25
C SER A 213 0.53 -1.75 1.98
N LEU A 214 -0.73 -1.32 2.08
CA LEU A 214 -1.44 -0.73 0.94
C LEU A 214 -0.73 0.52 0.37
N PRO A 215 -0.20 1.45 1.19
CA PRO A 215 0.57 2.58 0.66
C PRO A 215 1.76 2.13 -0.19
N TYR A 216 2.51 1.11 0.26
CA TYR A 216 3.63 0.57 -0.50
C TYR A 216 3.16 -0.07 -1.81
N ALA A 217 2.15 -0.94 -1.76
CA ALA A 217 1.60 -1.59 -2.94
C ALA A 217 1.09 -0.55 -3.97
N GLN A 218 0.43 0.52 -3.51
CA GLN A 218 -0.02 1.64 -4.34
C GLN A 218 1.14 2.39 -5.00
N GLN A 219 2.24 2.63 -4.28
CA GLN A 219 3.44 3.24 -4.84
C GLN A 219 4.11 2.33 -5.88
N MET A 220 4.22 1.02 -5.61
CA MET A 220 4.71 0.03 -6.57
C MET A 220 3.85 0.01 -7.84
N GLY A 221 2.52 0.05 -7.69
CA GLY A 221 1.60 0.17 -8.82
C GLY A 221 1.85 1.43 -9.64
N LYS A 222 2.01 2.61 -8.99
CA LYS A 222 2.32 3.87 -9.70
C LYS A 222 3.62 3.80 -10.47
N LEU A 223 4.67 3.21 -9.89
CA LEU A 223 5.93 3.00 -10.57
C LEU A 223 5.78 2.05 -11.77
N ALA A 224 5.07 0.93 -11.58
CA ALA A 224 4.77 0.00 -12.66
C ALA A 224 3.95 0.63 -13.79
N LEU A 225 3.01 1.53 -13.49
CA LEU A 225 2.27 2.27 -14.50
C LEU A 225 3.21 3.13 -15.36
N GLU A 226 4.17 3.82 -14.73
CA GLU A 226 5.14 4.63 -15.46
C GLU A 226 6.06 3.75 -16.31
N LEU A 227 6.55 2.63 -15.76
CA LEU A 227 7.33 1.64 -16.52
C LEU A 227 6.54 1.11 -17.72
N ALA A 228 5.26 0.78 -17.54
CA ALA A 228 4.40 0.27 -18.61
C ALA A 228 4.20 1.30 -19.74
N ARG A 229 4.11 2.60 -19.41
CA ARG A 229 4.06 3.69 -20.40
C ARG A 229 5.36 3.80 -21.17
N GLN A 230 6.51 3.80 -20.48
CA GLN A 230 7.83 3.91 -21.11
C GLN A 230 8.11 2.73 -22.03
N LEU A 231 7.70 1.52 -21.61
CA LEU A 231 7.82 0.30 -22.41
C LEU A 231 6.74 0.15 -23.49
N ARG A 232 5.72 1.03 -23.51
CA ARG A 232 4.57 0.95 -24.42
C ARG A 232 3.90 -0.42 -24.39
N LEU A 233 3.66 -0.94 -23.19
CA LEU A 233 3.03 -2.24 -23.03
C LEU A 233 1.58 -2.21 -23.52
N GLU A 234 1.13 -3.35 -24.03
CA GLU A 234 -0.26 -3.57 -24.41
C GLU A 234 -0.84 -4.71 -23.58
N ILE A 235 -2.12 -4.61 -23.24
CA ILE A 235 -2.81 -5.65 -22.47
C ILE A 235 -3.17 -6.78 -23.42
N VAL A 236 -2.84 -8.01 -23.02
CA VAL A 236 -3.08 -9.22 -23.80
C VAL A 236 -4.00 -10.15 -23.04
N ASP A 237 -5.07 -10.60 -23.71
CA ASP A 237 -5.96 -11.63 -23.20
C ASP A 237 -5.41 -13.02 -23.51
N ASP A 238 -4.57 -13.51 -22.62
CA ASP A 238 -3.90 -14.81 -22.75
C ASP A 238 -4.74 -15.99 -22.22
N ARG A 239 -6.01 -15.76 -21.86
CA ARG A 239 -6.88 -16.80 -21.27
C ARG A 239 -7.23 -17.93 -22.26
N GLN A 240 -7.15 -17.66 -23.56
CA GLN A 240 -7.44 -18.63 -24.62
C GLN A 240 -6.17 -19.19 -25.29
N GLY A 241 -4.99 -18.88 -24.77
CA GLY A 241 -3.72 -19.43 -25.26
C GLY A 241 -3.00 -18.60 -26.33
N ASP A 242 -3.56 -17.47 -26.77
CA ASP A 242 -2.88 -16.56 -27.70
C ASP A 242 -1.82 -15.73 -26.96
N LEU A 243 -0.55 -16.08 -27.20
CA LEU A 243 0.62 -15.43 -26.62
C LEU A 243 1.49 -14.72 -27.65
N LEU A 244 1.12 -14.78 -28.94
CA LEU A 244 1.92 -14.29 -30.08
C LEU A 244 2.32 -12.81 -29.96
N PHE A 245 1.52 -12.00 -29.26
CA PHE A 245 1.75 -10.57 -29.08
C PHE A 245 2.01 -10.18 -27.62
N ALA A 246 2.15 -11.16 -26.72
CA ALA A 246 2.42 -10.88 -25.31
C ALA A 246 3.85 -10.35 -25.13
N PRO A 247 4.06 -9.26 -24.37
CA PRO A 247 5.40 -8.73 -24.13
C PRO A 247 6.33 -9.81 -23.57
N PRO A 248 7.59 -9.88 -24.04
CA PRO A 248 8.57 -10.83 -23.52
C PRO A 248 8.82 -10.51 -22.05
N ALA A 249 8.43 -11.42 -21.17
CA ALA A 249 8.63 -11.34 -19.73
C ALA A 249 9.29 -12.62 -19.27
N ASP A 250 10.04 -12.56 -18.18
CA ASP A 250 10.64 -13.74 -17.58
C ASP A 250 9.58 -14.83 -17.31
N ALA A 251 9.81 -16.02 -17.87
CA ALA A 251 8.86 -17.13 -17.82
C ALA A 251 8.68 -17.70 -16.40
N GLU A 252 9.67 -17.54 -15.52
CA GLU A 252 9.55 -17.88 -14.11
C GLU A 252 8.67 -16.87 -13.39
N VAL A 253 8.87 -15.57 -13.63
CA VAL A 253 8.05 -14.50 -13.05
C VAL A 253 6.58 -14.66 -13.47
N VAL A 254 6.32 -14.93 -14.75
CA VAL A 254 4.96 -15.21 -15.25
C VAL A 254 4.35 -16.41 -14.51
N ARG A 255 5.08 -17.52 -14.38
CA ARG A 255 4.60 -18.71 -13.66
C ARG A 255 4.30 -18.42 -12.20
N GLN A 256 5.17 -17.68 -11.51
CA GLN A 256 4.96 -17.28 -10.13
C GLN A 256 3.70 -16.41 -10.00
N LEU A 257 3.52 -15.44 -10.90
CA LEU A 257 2.37 -14.54 -10.89
C LEU A 257 1.06 -15.22 -11.27
N GLN A 258 1.07 -16.28 -12.08
CA GLN A 258 -0.12 -17.05 -12.44
C GLN A 258 -0.58 -18.06 -11.38
N ARG A 259 0.28 -18.41 -10.41
CA ARG A 259 -0.09 -19.36 -9.34
C ARG A 259 -1.25 -18.81 -8.51
N VAL A 260 -2.42 -19.43 -8.62
CA VAL A 260 -3.55 -19.12 -7.74
C VAL A 260 -3.20 -19.57 -6.32
N ALA A 261 -3.63 -18.82 -5.29
CA ALA A 261 -3.49 -19.26 -3.90
C ALA A 261 -4.16 -20.62 -3.71
N ALA A 262 -3.45 -21.56 -3.09
CA ALA A 262 -3.99 -22.86 -2.68
C ALA A 262 -4.96 -22.70 -1.50
#